data_AF-A0A7V1SK85-F1
#
_entry.id   AF-A0A7V1SK85-F1
#
_cell.length_a   1.000
_cell.length_b   1.000
_cell.length_c   1.000
_cell.angle_alpha   90.00
_cell.angle_beta   90.00
_cell.angle_gamma   90.00
#
_symmetry.space_group_name_H-M   'P 1'
#
loop_
_entity.id
_entity.type
_entity.pdbx_description
1 polymer ?
#
loop_
_entity_poly.entity_id
_entity_poly.type
_entity_poly.pdbx_seq_one_letter_code
_entity_poly.pdbx_strand_id
1 'polypeptide(L)'
;MATEGDVVLIYRQEQPTVYARVEHIEPDIKRDWYHITLLLLSVPAQPVTWILRSSYIEGETFTMGGVPMRLELVKKTPAREKAPPEKSGAKKESNKPGTILPFKKPST
;
A
#
# COMPACT_ATOMS: atom_id res chain seq x y z
N MET A 1 -4.27 12.77 -9.32
CA MET A 1 -3.52 13.45 -8.26
C MET A 1 -3.23 12.44 -7.15
N ALA A 2 -2.03 12.43 -6.58
CA ALA A 2 -1.73 11.63 -5.39
C ALA A 2 -2.58 12.10 -4.19
N THR A 3 -2.97 11.17 -3.32
CA THR A 3 -3.78 11.44 -2.13
C THR A 3 -3.05 11.04 -0.85
N GLU A 4 -3.56 11.46 0.31
CA GLU A 4 -2.98 11.08 1.60
C GLU A 4 -2.83 9.56 1.74
N GLY A 5 -1.69 9.13 2.28
CA GLY A 5 -1.31 7.73 2.42
C GLY A 5 -0.74 7.09 1.16
N ASP A 6 -0.86 7.71 -0.01
CA ASP A 6 -0.21 7.21 -1.22
C ASP A 6 1.32 7.35 -1.13
N VAL A 7 2.03 6.46 -1.82
CA VAL A 7 3.48 6.51 -1.95
C VAL A 7 3.83 7.04 -3.33
N VAL A 8 4.76 7.98 -3.37
CA VAL A 8 5.33 8.56 -4.59
C VAL A 8 6.82 8.27 -4.67
N LEU A 9 7.32 8.06 -5.88
CA LEU A 9 8.74 8.02 -6.20
C LEU A 9 9.18 9.41 -6.66
N ILE A 10 10.19 9.95 -6.00
CA ILE A 10 10.79 11.24 -6.31
C ILE A 10 11.97 11.01 -7.25
N TYR A 11 11.90 11.63 -8.43
CA TYR A 11 13.01 11.71 -9.37
C TYR A 11 13.76 13.03 -9.18
N ARG A 12 15.09 12.97 -9.25
CA ARG A 12 15.99 14.12 -9.26
C ARG A 12 16.91 13.97 -10.47
N GLN A 13 16.98 14.97 -11.33
CA GLN A 13 17.75 14.91 -12.58
C GLN A 13 17.42 13.65 -13.41
N GLU A 14 16.12 13.35 -13.56
CA GLU A 14 15.60 12.16 -14.26
C GLU A 14 16.00 10.81 -13.63
N GLN A 15 16.63 10.80 -12.46
CA GLN A 15 17.01 9.57 -11.76
C GLN A 15 16.10 9.32 -10.55
N PRO A 16 15.52 8.12 -10.40
CA PRO A 16 14.72 7.78 -9.23
C PRO A 16 15.61 7.81 -7.99
N THR A 17 15.24 8.61 -6.99
CA THR A 17 16.11 8.92 -5.85
C THR A 17 15.56 8.38 -4.54
N VAL A 18 14.30 8.67 -4.21
CA VAL A 18 13.73 8.33 -2.90
C VAL A 18 12.22 8.16 -2.98
N TYR A 19 11.67 7.26 -2.17
CA TYR A 19 10.23 7.16 -1.97
C TYR A 19 9.77 8.11 -0.87
N ALA A 20 8.56 8.65 -1.03
CA ALA A 20 7.91 9.41 0.02
C ALA A 20 6.45 8.98 0.15
N ARG A 21 5.91 9.05 1.37
CA ARG A 21 4.46 8.93 1.59
C ARG A 21 3.85 10.32 1.69
N VAL A 22 2.71 10.52 1.07
CA VAL A 22 1.92 11.75 1.22
C VAL A 22 1.27 11.73 2.60
N GLU A 23 1.63 12.68 3.46
CA GLU A 23 1.08 12.81 4.80
C GLU A 23 -0.11 13.78 4.85
N HIS A 24 -0.04 14.89 4.11
CA HIS A 24 -1.11 15.91 4.09
C HIS A 24 -1.06 16.75 2.81
N ILE A 25 -2.22 17.19 2.31
CA ILE A 25 -2.32 18.13 1.17
C ILE A 25 -3.34 19.21 1.51
N GLU A 26 -2.93 20.48 1.48
CA GLU A 26 -3.83 21.63 1.67
C GLU A 26 -3.64 22.71 0.60
N PRO A 27 -4.70 23.45 0.19
CA PRO A 27 -4.57 24.54 -0.77
C PRO A 27 -3.69 25.68 -0.25
N ASP A 28 -2.88 26.26 -1.15
CA ASP A 28 -2.18 27.53 -0.91
C ASP A 28 -3.08 28.74 -1.27
N ILE A 29 -2.66 29.94 -0.86
CA ILE A 29 -3.33 31.20 -1.23
C ILE A 29 -3.39 31.36 -2.76
N LYS A 30 -2.38 30.85 -3.49
CA LYS A 30 -2.38 30.85 -4.95
C LYS A 30 -3.22 29.71 -5.50
N ARG A 31 -4.11 30.05 -6.43
CA ARG A 31 -4.94 29.06 -7.14
C ARG A 31 -4.08 27.97 -7.77
N ASP A 32 -4.51 26.72 -7.60
CA ASP A 32 -3.87 25.49 -8.11
C ASP A 32 -2.49 25.17 -7.51
N TRP A 33 -2.11 25.86 -6.42
CA TRP A 33 -0.95 25.53 -5.59
C TRP A 33 -1.40 24.90 -4.26
N TYR A 34 -0.56 24.04 -3.73
CA TYR A 34 -0.84 23.25 -2.53
C TYR A 34 0.42 23.13 -1.67
N HIS A 35 0.24 23.20 -0.36
CA HIS A 35 1.23 22.68 0.58
C HIS A 35 1.04 21.17 0.67
N ILE A 36 2.06 20.43 0.28
CA ILE A 36 2.10 18.97 0.38
C ILE A 36 3.18 18.56 1.39
N THR A 37 2.76 17.88 2.45
CA THR A 37 3.67 17.27 3.41
C THR A 37 3.95 15.83 2.99
N LEU A 38 5.23 15.54 2.81
CA LEU A 38 5.77 14.26 2.38
C LEU A 38 6.66 13.70 3.48
N LEU A 39 6.50 12.42 3.80
CA LEU A 39 7.44 11.69 4.65
C LEU A 39 8.42 10.93 3.76
N LEU A 40 9.66 11.40 3.67
CA LEU A 40 10.74 10.67 3.00
C LEU A 40 10.97 9.34 3.73
N LEU A 41 10.87 8.23 3.00
CA LEU A 41 11.00 6.88 3.52
C LEU A 41 12.47 6.44 3.58
N SER A 42 13.30 7.29 4.17
CA SER A 42 14.72 7.05 4.46
C SER A 42 14.94 6.57 5.90
N VAL A 43 16.19 6.26 6.27
CA VAL A 43 16.57 6.00 7.67
C VAL A 43 17.55 7.09 8.12
N PRO A 44 17.16 7.98 9.06
CA PRO A 44 15.83 8.10 9.65
C PRO A 44 14.80 8.64 8.64
N ALA A 45 13.51 8.42 8.91
CA ALA A 45 12.44 9.02 8.12
C ALA A 45 12.42 10.54 8.36
N GLN A 46 12.19 11.32 7.31
CA GLN A 46 12.24 12.78 7.38
C GLN A 46 10.99 13.40 6.76
N PRO A 47 10.20 14.20 7.51
CA PRO A 47 9.10 14.94 6.94
C PRO A 47 9.63 16.18 6.21
N VAL A 48 9.04 16.48 5.05
CA VAL A 48 9.30 17.69 4.27
C VAL A 48 7.97 18.26 3.78
N THR A 49 7.83 19.57 3.75
CA THR A 49 6.64 20.24 3.21
C THR A 49 7.04 21.10 2.01
N TRP A 50 6.44 20.84 0.86
CA TRP A 50 6.70 21.58 -0.38
C TRP A 50 5.44 22.33 -0.82
N ILE A 51 5.64 23.45 -1.52
CA ILE A 51 4.56 24.20 -2.17
C ILE A 51 4.61 23.87 -3.65
N LEU A 52 3.67 23.06 -4.13
CA LEU A 52 3.65 22.55 -5.51
C LEU A 52 2.34 22.90 -6.21
N ARG A 53 2.40 23.02 -7.54
CA ARG A 53 1.19 23.07 -8.37
C ARG A 53 0.54 21.70 -8.47
N SER A 54 -0.77 21.66 -8.74
CA SER A 54 -1.49 20.39 -9.00
C SER A 54 -0.78 19.56 -10.09
N SER A 55 -0.35 20.20 -11.17
CA SER A 55 0.31 19.50 -12.29
C SER A 55 1.64 18.83 -11.89
N TYR A 56 2.38 19.41 -10.94
CA TYR A 56 3.61 18.81 -10.40
C TYR A 56 3.31 17.58 -9.53
N ILE A 57 2.23 17.62 -8.76
CA ILE A 57 1.73 16.48 -7.97
C ILE A 57 1.23 15.36 -8.90
N GLU A 58 0.76 15.71 -10.09
CA GLU A 58 0.35 14.78 -11.14
C GLU A 58 1.52 14.21 -11.95
N GLY A 59 2.74 14.73 -11.74
CA GLY A 59 3.98 14.20 -12.32
C GLY A 59 4.59 15.02 -13.44
N GLU A 60 4.15 16.27 -13.65
CA GLU A 60 4.89 17.22 -14.48
C GLU A 60 6.24 17.56 -13.82
N THR A 61 7.27 17.71 -14.63
CA THR A 61 8.61 18.10 -14.17
C THR A 61 8.61 19.55 -13.67
N PHE A 62 9.23 19.77 -12.51
CA PHE A 62 9.44 21.09 -11.92
C PHE A 62 10.89 21.26 -11.50
N THR A 63 11.25 22.43 -10.96
CA THR A 63 12.60 22.67 -10.45
C THR A 63 12.57 23.06 -8.99
N MET A 64 13.54 22.55 -8.22
CA MET A 64 13.84 23.03 -6.88
C MET A 64 15.31 23.44 -6.84
N GLY A 65 15.56 24.73 -6.61
CA GLY A 65 16.93 25.28 -6.62
C GLY A 65 17.68 25.04 -7.93
N GLY A 66 16.98 25.10 -9.07
CA GLY A 66 17.55 24.83 -10.39
C GLY A 66 17.73 23.34 -10.75
N VAL A 67 17.38 22.42 -9.84
CA VAL A 67 17.47 20.99 -10.09
C VAL A 67 16.13 20.46 -10.58
N PRO A 68 16.06 19.75 -11.73
CA PRO A 68 14.83 19.12 -12.20
C PRO A 68 14.35 18.01 -11.25
N MET A 69 13.06 18.04 -10.93
CA MET A 69 12.38 17.12 -10.04
C MET A 69 11.09 16.63 -10.70
N ARG A 70 10.68 15.40 -10.38
CA ARG A 70 9.39 14.84 -10.81
C ARG A 70 8.84 13.88 -9.76
N LEU A 71 7.52 13.88 -9.57
CA LEU A 71 6.83 12.93 -8.72
C LEU A 71 6.17 11.85 -9.59
N GLU A 72 6.20 10.60 -9.13
CA GLU A 72 5.50 9.50 -9.79
C GLU A 72 4.75 8.67 -8.76
N LEU A 73 3.45 8.48 -8.96
CA LEU A 73 2.63 7.67 -8.07
C LEU A 73 3.02 6.19 -8.17
N VAL A 74 3.34 5.58 -7.02
CA VAL A 74 3.63 4.15 -6.94
C VAL A 74 2.31 3.37 -6.93
N LYS A 75 2.16 2.45 -7.89
CA LYS A 75 0.95 1.62 -7.99
C LYS A 75 0.85 0.65 -6.81
N LYS A 76 -0.33 0.57 -6.20
CA LYS A 76 -0.63 -0.41 -5.15
C LYS A 76 -0.53 -1.83 -5.71
N THR A 77 0.19 -2.70 -5.02
CA THR A 77 0.19 -4.14 -5.33
C THR A 77 -1.13 -4.74 -4.84
N PRO A 78 -1.90 -5.44 -5.67
CA PRO A 78 -3.12 -6.11 -5.22
C PRO A 78 -2.75 -7.15 -4.16
N ALA A 79 -3.55 -7.22 -3.09
CA ALA A 79 -3.46 -8.34 -2.17
C ALA A 79 -3.79 -9.61 -2.95
N ARG A 80 -2.93 -10.63 -2.85
CA ARG A 80 -3.26 -11.95 -3.39
C ARG A 80 -4.53 -12.42 -2.69
N GLU A 81 -5.62 -12.58 -3.43
CA GLU A 81 -6.79 -13.27 -2.92
C GLU A 81 -6.32 -14.62 -2.39
N LYS A 82 -6.59 -14.88 -1.10
CA LYS A 82 -6.40 -16.22 -0.56
C LYS A 82 -7.20 -17.13 -1.47
N ALA A 83 -6.53 -18.05 -2.17
CA ALA A 83 -7.22 -19.10 -2.90
C ALA A 83 -8.26 -19.70 -1.95
N PRO A 84 -9.51 -19.94 -2.39
CA PRO A 84 -10.46 -20.69 -1.59
C PRO A 84 -9.75 -21.93 -1.07
N PRO A 85 -9.90 -22.32 0.20
CA PRO A 85 -9.30 -23.54 0.68
C PRO A 85 -9.70 -24.66 -0.28
N GLU A 86 -8.71 -25.26 -0.94
CA GLU A 86 -8.93 -26.48 -1.71
C GLU A 86 -9.67 -27.42 -0.77
N LYS A 87 -10.90 -27.78 -1.14
CA LYS A 87 -11.64 -28.83 -0.47
C LYS A 87 -10.84 -30.11 -0.68
N SER A 88 -9.90 -30.38 0.21
CA SER A 88 -9.29 -31.68 0.39
C SER A 88 -10.44 -32.67 0.56
N GLY A 89 -10.54 -33.59 -0.39
CA GLY A 89 -11.68 -34.47 -0.56
C GLY A 89 -12.05 -35.22 0.72
N ALA A 90 -13.21 -34.89 1.28
CA ALA A 90 -13.93 -35.80 2.15
C ALA A 90 -14.75 -36.74 1.25
N LYS A 91 -14.31 -38.00 1.23
CA LYS A 91 -15.01 -39.15 0.64
C LYS A 91 -16.49 -39.16 1.05
N LYS A 92 -17.34 -39.55 0.09
CA LYS A 92 -18.70 -40.07 0.33
C LYS A 92 -18.68 -41.16 1.40
N GLU A 93 -19.44 -41.01 2.47
CA GLU A 93 -19.93 -42.10 3.33
C GLU A 93 -21.25 -41.62 3.95
N SER A 94 -22.37 -41.93 3.30
CA SER A 94 -23.23 -43.09 3.53
C SER A 94 -23.94 -43.02 4.89
N ASN A 95 -25.23 -42.69 4.80
CA ASN A 95 -26.21 -42.63 5.87
C ASN A 95 -26.37 -44.02 6.53
N LYS A 96 -25.80 -44.26 7.70
CA LYS A 96 -26.17 -45.37 8.58
C LYS A 96 -26.18 -44.91 10.06
N PRO A 97 -27.24 -45.23 10.83
CA PRO A 97 -27.31 -44.89 12.25
C PRO A 97 -26.28 -45.72 13.02
N GLY A 98 -25.51 -45.05 13.89
CA GLY A 98 -24.38 -45.63 14.61
C GLY A 98 -24.79 -46.73 15.60
N THR A 99 -24.12 -47.88 15.54
CA THR A 99 -24.27 -48.97 16.51
C THR A 99 -23.34 -48.72 17.70
N ILE A 100 -23.91 -48.67 18.90
CA ILE A 100 -23.19 -48.54 20.18
C ILE A 100 -22.58 -49.90 20.56
N LEU A 101 -21.26 -49.96 20.75
CA LEU A 101 -20.55 -51.13 21.25
C LEU A 101 -20.25 -50.96 22.75
N PRO A 102 -20.72 -51.85 23.64
CA PRO A 102 -20.46 -51.75 25.07
C PRO A 102 -19.03 -52.22 25.41
N PHE A 103 -18.36 -51.44 26.25
CA PHE A 103 -17.04 -51.75 26.78
C PHE A 103 -17.09 -52.99 27.70
N LYS A 104 -16.29 -54.03 27.38
CA LYS A 104 -16.00 -55.11 28.32
C LYS A 104 -14.98 -54.62 29.35
N LYS A 105 -15.33 -54.70 30.63
CA LYS A 105 -14.39 -54.50 31.74
C LYS A 105 -13.44 -55.71 31.84
N PRO A 106 -12.16 -55.50 32.19
CA PRO A 106 -11.23 -56.59 32.43
C PRO A 106 -11.61 -57.31 33.74
N SER A 107 -11.60 -58.64 33.71
CA SER A 107 -11.71 -59.49 34.90
C SER A 107 -10.33 -59.63 35.55
N THR A 108 -10.29 -59.39 36.86
CA THR A 108 -9.18 -59.72 37.78
C THR A 108 -8.87 -61.20 37.78
#